data_AF-A0A954FEV8-F1
#
_entry.id   AF-A0A954FEV8-F1
#
_cell.length_a   1.000
_cell.length_b   1.000
_cell.length_c   1.000
_cell.angle_alpha   90.00
_cell.angle_beta   90.00
_cell.angle_gamma   90.00
#
_symmetry.space_group_name_H-M   'P 1'
#
loop_
_entity.id
_entity.type
_entity.pdbx_description
1 polymer ?
#
loop_
_entity_poly.entity_id
_entity_poly.type
_entity_poly.pdbx_seq_one_letter_code
_entity_poly.pdbx_strand_id
1 'polypeptide(L)'
;RVCLPGSVRVPQLCSVETYETVQHLVSEVRGQLKPDQTVWDLLAASFPGGSITGAPKVRSMEIIAELEPTVRGPYCGCLFYAGLNGEFDSNILIRTFTVRKGWIQFPVGGGIIAQSQPRLEYEETLHKAAGMIAALLSETAASE
;
A
#
# COMPACT_ATOMS: atom_id res chain seq x y z
N ARG A 1 -19.95 -2.51 -0.86
CA ARG A 1 -19.94 -3.68 -1.78
C ARG A 1 -20.29 -4.97 -1.03
N VAL A 2 -19.46 -5.40 -0.07
CA VAL A 2 -19.62 -6.67 0.65
C VAL A 2 -20.14 -6.53 2.09
N CYS A 3 -20.26 -5.31 2.61
CA CYS A 3 -20.81 -5.04 3.95
C CYS A 3 -22.34 -4.89 3.93
N LEU A 4 -22.98 -5.11 5.09
CA LEU A 4 -24.39 -4.82 5.33
C LEU A 4 -24.67 -3.32 5.07
N PRO A 5 -25.74 -2.98 4.32
CA PRO A 5 -26.16 -1.59 4.14
C PRO A 5 -26.35 -0.89 5.49
N GLY A 6 -25.89 0.37 5.58
CA GLY A 6 -25.96 1.16 6.82
C GLY A 6 -24.91 0.81 7.89
N SER A 7 -24.14 -0.27 7.74
CA SER A 7 -23.10 -0.63 8.73
C SER A 7 -21.76 0.08 8.51
N VAL A 8 -21.53 0.62 7.32
CA VAL A 8 -20.26 1.26 6.96
C VAL A 8 -20.17 2.64 7.60
N ARG A 9 -19.12 2.85 8.38
CA ARG A 9 -18.84 4.09 9.13
C ARG A 9 -17.37 4.46 9.03
N VAL A 10 -17.08 5.74 9.23
CA VAL A 10 -15.72 6.30 9.23
C VAL A 10 -15.44 6.84 10.64
N PRO A 11 -15.08 5.98 11.61
CA PRO A 11 -14.85 6.40 12.99
C PRO A 11 -13.68 7.36 13.14
N GLN A 12 -12.72 7.31 12.22
CA GLN A 12 -11.56 8.19 12.19
C GLN A 12 -11.39 8.73 10.77
N LEU A 13 -11.40 10.05 10.62
CA LEU A 13 -11.28 10.71 9.33
C LEU A 13 -10.08 11.67 9.39
N CYS A 14 -9.16 11.51 8.45
CA CYS A 14 -8.01 12.40 8.25
C CYS A 14 -7.23 12.71 9.54
N SER A 15 -6.88 11.67 10.30
CA SER A 15 -6.02 11.79 11.48
C SER A 15 -4.56 11.70 11.11
N VAL A 16 -3.71 12.46 11.80
CA VAL A 16 -2.27 12.41 11.59
C VAL A 16 -1.67 11.28 12.42
N GLU A 17 -0.99 10.36 11.75
CA GLU A 17 -0.15 9.33 12.37
C GLU A 17 1.32 9.65 12.13
N THR A 18 2.15 9.56 13.17
CA THR A 18 3.59 9.84 13.08
C THR A 18 4.37 8.52 13.14
N TYR A 19 5.21 8.31 12.14
CA TYR A 19 6.18 7.23 12.05
C TYR A 19 7.59 7.80 12.19
N GLU A 20 8.60 6.93 12.27
CA GLU A 20 10.01 7.32 12.46
C GLU A 20 10.50 8.34 11.43
N THR A 21 10.13 8.19 10.17
CA THR A 21 10.65 9.00 9.06
C THR A 21 9.61 9.88 8.38
N VAL A 22 8.31 9.65 8.61
CA VAL A 22 7.22 10.37 7.91
C VAL A 22 5.97 10.48 8.77
N GLN A 23 5.09 11.43 8.42
CA GLN A 23 3.73 11.51 8.93
C GLN A 23 2.74 11.12 7.83
N HIS A 24 1.67 10.41 8.20
CA HIS A 24 0.60 10.01 7.29
C HIS A 24 -0.73 10.60 7.74
N LEU A 25 -1.56 10.99 6.77
CA LEU A 25 -2.97 11.29 7.00
C LEU A 25 -3.79 10.01 6.80
N VAL A 26 -4.31 9.45 7.90
CA VAL A 26 -4.98 8.15 7.93
C VAL A 26 -6.47 8.31 8.24
N SER A 27 -7.28 7.53 7.55
CA SER A 27 -8.71 7.38 7.85
C SER A 27 -9.02 5.91 8.07
N GLU A 28 -9.88 5.63 9.05
CA GLU A 28 -10.37 4.29 9.33
C GLU A 28 -11.80 4.13 8.81
N VAL A 29 -12.04 3.08 8.03
CA VAL A 29 -13.37 2.71 7.55
C VAL A 29 -13.73 1.33 8.09
N ARG A 30 -14.83 1.24 8.84
CA ARG A 30 -15.33 -0.03 9.42
C ARG A 30 -16.70 -0.36 8.85
N GLY A 31 -17.00 -1.65 8.70
CA GLY A 31 -18.32 -2.15 8.32
C GLY A 31 -18.53 -3.58 8.79
N GLN A 32 -19.78 -4.02 8.86
CA GLN A 32 -20.11 -5.41 9.16
C GLN A 32 -20.23 -6.18 7.85
N LEU A 33 -19.47 -7.27 7.70
CA LEU A 33 -19.54 -8.13 6.54
C LEU A 33 -20.94 -8.76 6.43
N LYS A 34 -21.48 -8.93 5.22
CA LYS A 34 -22.76 -9.63 5.06
C LYS A 34 -22.63 -11.10 5.48
N PRO A 35 -23.69 -11.75 6.00
CA PRO A 35 -23.64 -13.13 6.47
C PRO A 35 -23.23 -14.16 5.41
N ASP A 36 -23.47 -13.88 4.13
CA ASP A 36 -23.16 -14.72 2.99
C ASP A 36 -21.77 -14.45 2.37
N GLN A 37 -20.98 -13.56 2.96
CA GLN A 37 -19.68 -13.13 2.44
C GLN A 37 -18.55 -13.57 3.36
N THR A 38 -17.37 -13.76 2.78
CA THR A 38 -16.16 -14.19 3.46
C THR A 38 -15.07 -13.12 3.43
N VAL A 39 -13.99 -13.34 4.18
CA VAL A 39 -12.79 -12.49 4.12
C VAL A 39 -12.19 -12.42 2.71
N TRP A 40 -12.38 -13.47 1.91
CA TRP A 40 -11.91 -13.53 0.52
C TRP A 40 -12.71 -12.59 -0.38
N ASP A 41 -14.03 -12.50 -0.18
CA ASP A 41 -14.88 -11.55 -0.89
C ASP A 41 -14.53 -10.10 -0.51
N LEU A 42 -14.21 -9.88 0.77
CA LEU A 42 -13.71 -8.58 1.24
C LEU A 42 -12.38 -8.21 0.59
N LEU A 43 -11.41 -9.13 0.57
CA LEU A 43 -10.13 -8.92 -0.08
C LEU A 43 -10.31 -8.63 -1.58
N ALA A 44 -11.08 -9.45 -2.30
CA ALA A 44 -11.35 -9.24 -3.73
C ALA A 44 -12.09 -7.92 -4.02
N ALA A 45 -13.00 -7.49 -3.14
CA ALA A 45 -13.74 -6.25 -3.32
C ALA A 45 -12.92 -4.98 -3.04
N SER A 46 -11.87 -5.08 -2.21
CA SER A 46 -11.06 -3.95 -1.74
C SER A 46 -9.70 -3.86 -2.43
N PHE A 47 -9.13 -4.99 -2.83
CA PHE A 47 -7.82 -5.08 -3.49
C PHE A 47 -7.88 -4.64 -4.97
N PRO A 48 -6.78 -4.09 -5.53
CA PRO A 48 -5.64 -3.50 -4.82
C PRO A 48 -6.04 -2.21 -4.10
N GLY A 49 -5.26 -1.81 -3.09
CA GLY A 49 -5.55 -0.64 -2.27
C GLY A 49 -5.69 0.65 -3.08
N GLY A 50 -6.67 1.49 -2.73
CA GLY A 50 -6.88 2.77 -3.43
C GLY A 50 -5.67 3.72 -3.32
N SER A 51 -4.95 3.67 -2.21
CA SER A 51 -3.75 4.50 -1.94
C SER A 51 -2.56 4.20 -2.84
N ILE A 52 -2.52 3.03 -3.50
CA ILE A 52 -1.41 2.62 -4.38
C ILE A 52 -1.81 2.49 -5.86
N THR A 53 -3.07 2.79 -6.16
CA THR A 53 -3.61 2.84 -7.52
C THR A 53 -4.04 4.27 -7.85
N GLY A 54 -5.22 4.67 -7.36
CA GLY A 54 -5.82 5.97 -7.61
C GLY A 54 -7.34 5.89 -7.72
N ALA A 55 -7.94 6.99 -8.15
CA ALA A 55 -9.38 7.10 -8.35
C ALA A 55 -9.69 7.81 -9.69
N PRO A 56 -10.54 7.25 -10.56
CA PRO A 56 -11.20 5.93 -10.47
C PRO A 56 -10.22 4.75 -10.62
N LYS A 57 -10.33 3.74 -9.73
CA LYS A 57 -9.33 2.66 -9.56
C LYS A 57 -8.91 1.97 -10.86
N VAL A 58 -9.87 1.53 -11.68
CA VAL A 58 -9.59 0.79 -12.92
C VAL A 58 -8.81 1.67 -13.89
N ARG A 59 -9.26 2.92 -14.11
CA ARG A 59 -8.56 3.82 -15.02
C ARG A 59 -7.17 4.20 -14.52
N SER A 60 -7.00 4.41 -13.20
CA SER A 60 -5.69 4.65 -12.63
C SER A 60 -4.74 3.46 -12.85
N MET A 61 -5.22 2.22 -12.71
CA MET A 61 -4.41 1.02 -12.98
C MET A 61 -4.02 0.90 -14.46
N GLU A 62 -4.90 1.25 -15.40
CA GLU A 62 -4.58 1.28 -16.83
C GLU A 62 -3.46 2.28 -17.12
N ILE A 63 -3.56 3.51 -16.59
CA ILE A 63 -2.52 4.53 -16.75
C ILE A 63 -1.19 4.08 -16.15
N ILE A 64 -1.22 3.48 -14.95
CA ILE A 64 -0.03 2.90 -14.34
C ILE A 64 0.60 1.86 -15.25
N ALA A 65 -0.20 0.96 -15.82
CA ALA A 65 0.27 -0.09 -16.73
C ALA A 65 0.78 0.47 -18.08
N GLU A 66 0.23 1.59 -18.55
CA GLU A 66 0.70 2.30 -19.75
C GLU A 66 2.07 2.98 -19.50
N LEU A 67 2.33 3.45 -18.28
CA LEU A 67 3.52 4.25 -17.94
C LEU A 67 4.68 3.44 -17.35
N GLU A 68 4.40 2.41 -16.56
CA GLU A 68 5.44 1.61 -15.92
C GLU A 68 6.03 0.59 -16.90
N PRO A 69 7.36 0.52 -17.05
CA PRO A 69 8.00 -0.36 -18.04
C PRO A 69 7.94 -1.84 -17.66
N THR A 70 7.53 -2.17 -16.44
CA THR A 70 7.56 -3.52 -15.87
C THR A 70 6.34 -3.76 -14.99
N VAL A 71 5.91 -5.02 -14.90
CA VAL A 71 4.93 -5.43 -13.89
C VAL A 71 5.48 -5.22 -12.48
N ARG A 72 4.63 -4.77 -11.55
CA ARG A 72 5.03 -4.47 -10.16
C ARG A 72 5.46 -5.68 -9.33
N GLY A 73 5.08 -6.89 -9.75
CA GLY A 73 5.38 -8.10 -8.97
C GLY A 73 4.75 -8.02 -7.56
N PRO A 74 5.51 -8.29 -6.48
CA PRO A 74 4.99 -8.17 -5.12
C PRO A 74 4.65 -6.73 -4.70
N TYR A 75 5.24 -5.71 -5.33
CA TYR A 75 5.03 -4.32 -4.94
C TYR A 75 3.57 -3.91 -5.12
N CYS A 76 3.01 -3.24 -4.11
CA CYS A 76 1.59 -2.90 -4.01
C CYS A 76 0.64 -4.12 -4.01
N GLY A 77 1.19 -5.33 -3.87
CA GLY A 77 0.47 -6.54 -3.53
C GLY A 77 0.01 -6.53 -2.07
N CYS A 78 -0.37 -7.70 -1.56
CA CYS A 78 -0.68 -7.88 -0.15
C CYS A 78 0.02 -9.13 0.38
N LEU A 79 0.46 -9.07 1.63
CA LEU A 79 0.73 -10.23 2.46
C LEU A 79 -0.38 -10.29 3.51
N PHE A 80 -0.89 -11.50 3.76
CA PHE A 80 -1.99 -11.70 4.68
C PHE A 80 -1.83 -13.00 5.46
N TYR A 81 -2.51 -13.09 6.59
CA TYR A 81 -2.77 -14.35 7.28
C TYR A 81 -4.29 -14.58 7.38
N ALA A 82 -4.68 -15.85 7.39
CA ALA A 82 -6.07 -16.27 7.56
C ALA A 82 -6.12 -17.44 8.56
N GLY A 83 -6.74 -17.21 9.71
CA GLY A 83 -6.94 -18.21 10.75
C GLY A 83 -8.18 -19.07 10.48
N LEU A 84 -8.18 -20.30 11.01
CA LEU A 84 -9.34 -21.20 10.94
C LEU A 84 -10.56 -20.70 11.74
N ASN A 85 -10.34 -19.75 12.64
CA ASN A 85 -11.36 -19.04 13.43
C ASN A 85 -11.97 -17.83 12.70
N GLY A 86 -11.56 -17.56 11.46
CA GLY A 86 -12.03 -16.40 10.69
C GLY A 86 -11.25 -15.11 10.95
N GLU A 87 -10.19 -15.13 11.75
CA GLU A 87 -9.26 -14.00 11.84
C GLU A 87 -8.55 -13.81 10.50
N PHE A 88 -8.48 -12.56 10.06
CA PHE A 88 -7.83 -12.19 8.82
C PHE A 88 -7.22 -10.81 8.99
N ASP A 89 -5.95 -10.67 8.61
CA ASP A 89 -5.29 -9.39 8.47
C ASP A 89 -4.44 -9.40 7.21
N SER A 90 -4.36 -8.25 6.57
CA SER A 90 -3.62 -8.05 5.32
C SER A 90 -3.00 -6.67 5.29
N ASN A 91 -1.80 -6.56 4.73
CA ASN A 91 -1.17 -5.29 4.48
C ASN A 91 -1.13 -4.95 2.98
N ILE A 92 -0.60 -3.77 2.66
CA ILE A 92 -0.13 -3.45 1.32
C ILE A 92 1.39 -3.54 1.35
N LEU A 93 1.97 -4.24 0.38
CA LEU A 93 3.41 -4.40 0.23
C LEU A 93 4.05 -3.11 -0.31
N ILE A 94 4.23 -2.15 0.61
CA ILE A 94 5.05 -0.94 0.46
C ILE A 94 6.19 -0.99 1.47
N ARG A 95 7.28 -0.26 1.22
CA ARG A 95 8.50 -0.33 2.04
C ARG A 95 9.01 -1.77 2.23
N THR A 96 8.97 -2.56 1.16
CA THR A 96 9.30 -3.99 1.15
C THR A 96 10.40 -4.27 0.14
N PHE A 97 11.40 -5.07 0.53
CA PHE A 97 12.40 -5.59 -0.39
C PHE A 97 11.91 -6.87 -1.06
N THR A 98 12.03 -6.94 -2.39
CA THR A 98 11.93 -8.21 -3.13
C THR A 98 13.33 -8.67 -3.48
N VAL A 99 13.74 -9.84 -2.98
CA VAL A 99 15.07 -10.40 -3.19
C VAL A 99 14.97 -11.63 -4.09
N ARG A 100 15.69 -11.64 -5.21
CA ARG A 100 15.72 -12.79 -6.14
C ARG A 100 17.02 -12.84 -6.92
N LYS A 101 17.67 -14.01 -6.95
CA LYS A 101 18.84 -14.30 -7.79
C LYS A 101 19.99 -13.27 -7.64
N GLY A 102 20.27 -12.84 -6.40
CA GLY A 102 21.31 -11.84 -6.12
C GLY A 102 20.91 -10.39 -6.42
N TRP A 103 19.66 -10.13 -6.81
CA TRP A 103 19.12 -8.78 -6.97
C TRP A 103 18.15 -8.44 -5.84
N ILE A 104 18.17 -7.17 -5.44
CA ILE A 104 17.22 -6.57 -4.49
C ILE A 104 16.47 -5.46 -5.23
N GLN A 105 15.14 -5.46 -5.12
CA GLN A 105 14.28 -4.41 -5.66
C GLN A 105 13.43 -3.80 -4.54
N PHE A 106 13.34 -2.47 -4.50
CA PHE A 106 12.53 -1.71 -3.55
C PHE A 106 11.85 -0.51 -4.23
N PRO A 107 10.80 -0.74 -5.02
CA PRO A 107 10.10 0.34 -5.69
C PRO A 107 9.40 1.28 -4.69
N VAL A 108 9.38 2.57 -5.02
CA VAL A 108 8.71 3.64 -4.29
C VAL A 108 7.84 4.45 -5.24
N GLY A 109 6.82 5.12 -4.70
CA GLY A 109 5.87 5.89 -5.48
C GLY A 109 5.11 6.90 -4.65
N GLY A 110 4.28 7.69 -5.32
CA GLY A 110 3.47 8.77 -4.75
C GLY A 110 2.12 8.89 -5.44
N GLY A 111 1.19 9.59 -4.81
CA GLY A 111 -0.11 9.89 -5.40
C GLY A 111 -0.04 11.19 -6.18
N ILE A 112 -0.42 11.16 -7.46
CA ILE A 112 -0.41 12.35 -8.31
C ILE A 112 -1.80 12.96 -8.38
N ILE A 113 -1.90 14.25 -8.08
CA ILE A 113 -3.11 15.06 -8.25
C ILE A 113 -2.85 16.23 -9.22
N ALA A 114 -3.90 16.95 -9.61
CA ALA A 114 -3.77 18.05 -10.56
C ALA A 114 -2.84 19.18 -10.07
N GLN A 115 -2.70 19.35 -8.76
CA GLN A 115 -1.84 20.35 -8.11
C GLN A 115 -0.44 19.82 -7.76
N SER A 116 -0.15 18.55 -8.06
CA SER A 116 1.16 17.96 -7.80
C SER A 116 2.25 18.69 -8.58
N GLN A 117 3.39 18.90 -7.94
CA GLN A 117 4.58 19.46 -8.57
C GLN A 117 5.58 18.34 -8.83
N PRO A 118 5.97 18.05 -10.09
CA PRO A 118 6.78 16.86 -10.41
C PRO A 118 8.04 16.71 -9.56
N ARG A 119 8.72 17.82 -9.26
CA ARG A 119 9.92 17.83 -8.42
C ARG A 119 9.63 17.39 -6.98
N LEU A 120 8.54 17.89 -6.38
CA LEU A 120 8.18 17.56 -4.99
C LEU A 120 7.74 16.09 -4.88
N GLU A 121 7.01 15.57 -5.86
CA GLU A 121 6.60 14.16 -5.90
C GLU A 121 7.82 13.24 -5.99
N TYR A 122 8.80 13.60 -6.81
CA TYR A 122 10.07 12.88 -6.89
C TYR A 122 10.83 12.91 -5.55
N GLU A 123 10.95 14.08 -4.91
CA GLU A 123 11.57 14.21 -3.58
C GLU A 123 10.84 13.37 -2.52
N GLU A 124 9.52 13.29 -2.55
CA GLU A 124 8.74 12.41 -1.67
C GLU A 124 9.10 10.93 -1.87
N THR A 125 9.30 10.49 -3.12
CA THR A 125 9.75 9.10 -3.37
C THR A 125 11.11 8.82 -2.76
N LEU A 126 12.04 9.78 -2.79
CA LEU A 126 13.34 9.66 -2.15
C LEU A 126 13.23 9.62 -0.62
N HIS A 127 12.38 10.45 -0.01
CA HIS A 127 12.12 10.39 1.43
C HIS A 127 11.54 9.04 1.86
N LYS A 128 10.61 8.48 1.07
CA LYS A 128 10.06 7.14 1.31
C LYS A 128 11.12 6.03 1.16
N ALA A 129 12.08 6.20 0.24
CA ALA A 129 13.16 5.26 0.02
C ALA A 129 14.29 5.37 1.06
N ALA A 130 14.46 6.53 1.72
CA ALA A 130 15.59 6.81 2.60
C ALA A 130 15.80 5.76 3.69
N GLY A 131 14.72 5.38 4.40
CA GLY A 131 14.80 4.34 5.44
C GLY A 131 15.19 2.95 4.90
N MET A 132 14.75 2.63 3.68
CA MET A 132 15.13 1.37 3.02
C MET A 132 16.62 1.38 2.61
N ILE A 133 17.09 2.48 2.03
CA ILE A 133 18.49 2.65 1.65
C ILE A 133 19.39 2.56 2.90
N ALA A 134 19.00 3.24 3.98
CA ALA A 134 19.74 3.18 5.25
C ALA A 134 19.84 1.75 5.79
N ALA A 135 18.74 0.98 5.77
CA ALA A 135 18.72 -0.41 6.23
C ALA A 135 19.64 -1.34 5.42
N LEU A 136 19.71 -1.15 4.09
CA LEU A 136 20.63 -1.90 3.23
C LEU A 136 22.10 -1.56 3.51
N LEU A 137 22.40 -0.29 3.77
CA LEU A 137 23.77 0.17 3.99
C LEU A 137 24.29 -0.16 5.40
N SER A 138 23.39 -0.23 6.40
CA SER A 138 23.79 -0.51 7.78
C SER A 138 24.38 -1.91 7.98
N GLU A 139 23.99 -2.91 7.18
CA GLU A 139 24.57 -4.27 7.24
C GLU A 139 25.97 -4.35 6.61
N THR A 140 26.31 -3.45 5.69
CA THR A 140 27.64 -3.49 5.02
C THR A 140 28.76 -3.06 5.97
N ALA A 141 28.46 -2.24 6.99
CA ALA A 141 29.43 -1.77 7.98
C ALA A 141 29.67 -2.73 9.15
N ALA A 142 28.89 -3.81 9.28
CA ALA A 142 29.02 -4.80 10.36
C ALA A 142 29.75 -6.08 9.93
N SER A 143 30.25 -6.13 8.69
CA SER A 143 30.92 -7.28 8.08
C SER A 143 32.36 -7.00 7.60
N GLU A 144 32.94 -5.86 7.99
CA GLU A 144 34.40 -5.59 8.01
C GLU A 144 34.92 -5.58 9.46
#